data_AF-A0A370GH19-F1
#
_entry.id   AF-A0A370GH19-F1
#
_cell.length_a   1.000
_cell.length_b   1.000
_cell.length_c   1.000
_cell.angle_alpha   90.00
_cell.angle_beta   90.00
_cell.angle_gamma   90.00
#
_symmetry.space_group_name_H-M   'P 1'
#
loop_
_entity.id
_entity.type
_entity.pdbx_description
1 polymer ?
#
loop_
_entity_poly.entity_id
_entity_poly.type
_entity_poly.pdbx_seq_one_letter_code
_entity_poly.pdbx_strand_id
1 'polypeptide(L)'
;MRMCRALQVVLVGGAMVVVAACGANGSESVGGRSSAATGISRTSLEAHDGVTVSGLAVPPTPRTGGPISVRPAPPGEPPAPPDRSGTVILRTVTLSGIAVPYVPVDLRLVRPCDPAGHDIAEGTPEVRRWDATTDANGQAVFAVPTGCFRFGMDPPAGTNPVPEGLHSLFVESPRQTVYGLLRFQDPAPDPVCAPQTIVHDLGVGPPLDRAPATVGECDGYWAVIAWDVPGDSQRIVRHGDGGWTTYVVFPHDRCWRTAESDGAPAVLRKYFQAC
;
A
#
# COMPACT_ATOMS: atom_id res chain seq x y z
N MET A 1 6.57 -18.69 -45.97
CA MET A 1 6.44 -17.32 -46.52
C MET A 1 6.14 -16.38 -45.36
N ARG A 2 7.12 -15.58 -44.93
CA ARG A 2 6.98 -14.60 -43.84
C ARG A 2 7.12 -13.21 -44.45
N MET A 3 6.10 -12.37 -44.30
CA MET A 3 6.14 -10.96 -44.69
C MET A 3 6.75 -10.15 -43.55
N CYS A 4 7.91 -9.54 -43.79
CA CYS A 4 8.42 -8.45 -42.98
C CYS A 4 7.79 -7.15 -43.48
N ARG A 5 7.11 -6.41 -42.61
CA ARG A 5 6.69 -5.02 -42.89
C ARG A 5 7.89 -4.10 -42.66
N ALA A 6 8.28 -3.36 -43.70
CA ALA A 6 9.29 -2.30 -43.62
C ALA A 6 8.65 -1.00 -43.10
N LEU A 7 9.33 -0.33 -42.15
CA LEU A 7 9.00 1.02 -41.68
C LEU A 7 9.95 2.01 -42.39
N GLN A 8 9.39 3.09 -42.97
CA GLN A 8 10.18 4.17 -43.58
C GLN A 8 10.84 5.04 -42.50
N VAL A 9 12.14 5.30 -42.66
CA VAL A 9 12.91 6.27 -41.87
C VAL A 9 13.19 7.49 -42.76
N VAL A 10 12.74 8.67 -42.33
CA VAL A 10 13.16 9.96 -42.92
C VAL A 10 14.41 10.41 -42.18
N LEU A 11 15.49 10.65 -42.94
CA LEU A 11 16.81 11.02 -42.43
C LEU A 11 17.11 12.47 -42.86
N VAL A 12 17.34 13.35 -41.88
CA VAL A 12 18.06 14.62 -42.06
C VAL A 12 19.35 14.51 -41.25
N GLY A 13 20.49 14.45 -41.94
CA GLY A 13 21.81 14.77 -41.41
C GLY A 13 22.52 13.70 -40.56
N GLY A 14 23.45 12.97 -41.20
CA GLY A 14 24.76 12.63 -40.61
C GLY A 14 24.85 11.48 -39.59
N ALA A 15 25.61 10.45 -39.95
CA ALA A 15 26.11 9.31 -39.15
C ALA A 15 25.12 8.15 -38.91
N MET A 16 25.30 7.08 -39.70
CA MET A 16 24.70 5.77 -39.43
C MET A 16 25.52 4.99 -38.39
N VAL A 17 24.86 4.54 -37.33
CA VAL A 17 25.32 3.40 -36.53
C VAL A 17 24.21 2.35 -36.60
N VAL A 18 24.53 1.18 -37.17
CA VAL A 18 23.61 0.03 -37.25
C VAL A 18 23.82 -0.81 -35.99
N VAL A 19 22.84 -0.86 -35.11
CA VAL A 19 22.80 -1.82 -34.00
C VAL A 19 21.79 -2.91 -34.35
N ALA A 20 22.27 -4.13 -34.56
CA ALA A 20 21.45 -5.32 -34.71
C ALA A 20 21.17 -5.90 -33.31
N ALA A 21 19.91 -5.95 -32.91
CA ALA A 21 19.47 -6.68 -31.72
C ALA A 21 18.46 -7.76 -32.16
N CYS A 22 18.89 -9.01 -32.14
CA CYS A 22 18.02 -10.18 -32.24
C CYS A 22 17.83 -10.74 -30.82
N GLY A 23 16.64 -10.58 -30.26
CA GLY A 23 16.19 -11.32 -29.09
C GLY A 23 15.43 -12.58 -29.52
N ALA A 24 15.67 -13.69 -28.83
CA ALA A 24 14.78 -14.85 -28.84
C ALA A 24 14.74 -15.45 -27.42
N ASN A 25 13.51 -15.53 -26.90
CA ASN A 25 13.09 -16.09 -25.62
C ASN A 25 12.92 -17.62 -25.69
N GLY A 26 13.07 -18.25 -24.51
CA GLY A 26 12.29 -19.42 -24.04
C GLY A 26 12.62 -20.77 -24.69
N SER A 27 12.53 -21.92 -24.02
CA SER A 27 11.84 -22.28 -22.79
C SER A 27 12.36 -23.67 -22.37
N GLU A 28 12.40 -24.01 -21.08
CA GLU A 28 12.05 -25.37 -20.64
C GLU A 28 11.80 -25.41 -19.13
N SER A 29 11.00 -26.40 -18.75
CA SER A 29 10.01 -26.38 -17.69
C SER A 29 10.19 -27.54 -16.70
N VAL A 30 9.40 -27.48 -15.63
CA VAL A 30 8.92 -28.59 -14.78
C VAL A 30 9.78 -28.96 -13.57
N GLY A 31 9.17 -28.87 -12.39
CA GLY A 31 9.57 -29.68 -11.24
C GLY A 31 9.00 -29.26 -9.88
N GLY A 32 7.96 -29.97 -9.43
CA GLY A 32 7.82 -30.32 -8.01
C GLY A 32 6.95 -29.43 -7.12
N ARG A 33 5.64 -29.69 -7.09
CA ARG A 33 4.81 -29.46 -5.89
C ARG A 33 4.78 -30.75 -5.07
N SER A 34 5.30 -30.70 -3.84
CA SER A 34 4.97 -31.65 -2.78
C SER A 34 4.39 -30.86 -1.60
N SER A 35 3.11 -31.08 -1.32
CA SER A 35 2.47 -30.65 -0.08
C SER A 35 2.00 -31.91 0.65
N ALA A 36 2.67 -32.24 1.74
CA ALA A 36 2.20 -33.21 2.72
C ALA A 36 1.49 -32.43 3.84
N ALA A 37 0.19 -32.66 3.99
CA ALA A 37 -0.58 -32.22 5.15
C ALA A 37 -0.55 -33.36 6.18
N THR A 38 0.04 -33.10 7.35
CA THR A 38 -0.03 -33.99 8.51
C THR A 38 -0.92 -33.33 9.56
N GLY A 39 -2.00 -34.02 9.91
CA GLY A 39 -2.94 -33.59 10.94
C GLY A 39 -2.37 -33.71 12.34
N ILE A 40 -2.99 -32.99 13.27
CA ILE A 40 -2.87 -33.26 14.70
C ILE A 40 -4.26 -33.23 15.33
N SER A 41 -4.58 -34.36 15.94
CA SER A 41 -5.77 -34.66 16.72
C SER A 41 -5.83 -33.90 18.04
N ARG A 42 -7.07 -33.72 18.49
CA ARG A 42 -7.48 -33.36 19.86
C ARG A 42 -7.03 -34.42 20.88
N THR A 43 -6.64 -33.97 22.07
CA THR A 43 -6.97 -34.68 23.33
C THR A 43 -7.14 -33.69 24.49
N SER A 44 -8.17 -33.97 25.29
CA SER A 44 -8.60 -33.31 26.53
C SER A 44 -7.68 -33.63 27.72
N LEU A 45 -7.70 -32.82 28.78
CA LEU A 45 -7.57 -33.32 30.17
C LEU A 45 -8.16 -32.35 31.21
N GLU A 46 -8.92 -32.93 32.12
CA GLU A 46 -9.64 -32.37 33.29
C GLU A 46 -8.68 -31.96 34.43
N ALA A 47 -8.93 -30.85 35.13
CA ALA A 47 -9.56 -30.68 36.46
C ALA A 47 -8.67 -31.00 37.70
N HIS A 48 -8.69 -30.11 38.71
CA HIS A 48 -8.85 -30.46 40.13
C HIS A 48 -9.08 -29.21 41.02
N ASP A 49 -10.09 -29.34 41.90
CA ASP A 49 -10.33 -28.83 43.27
C ASP A 49 -9.61 -27.57 43.79
N GLY A 50 -10.22 -26.63 44.52
CA GLY A 50 -11.42 -26.67 45.37
C GLY A 50 -11.05 -26.18 46.77
N VAL A 51 -11.59 -25.05 47.25
CA VAL A 51 -11.68 -24.71 48.69
C VAL A 51 -12.90 -23.80 48.95
N THR A 52 -13.71 -24.24 49.91
CA THR A 52 -14.94 -23.67 50.46
C THR A 52 -14.66 -22.69 51.61
N VAL A 53 -15.44 -21.59 51.78
CA VAL A 53 -15.88 -21.09 53.11
C VAL A 53 -17.22 -20.33 52.97
N SER A 54 -18.21 -20.75 53.78
CA SER A 54 -19.52 -20.13 54.01
C SER A 54 -19.47 -18.96 54.99
N GLY A 55 -20.47 -18.05 54.94
CA GLY A 55 -20.97 -17.39 56.15
C GLY A 55 -21.41 -15.92 56.00
N LEU A 56 -22.73 -15.70 56.13
CA LEU A 56 -23.45 -14.42 56.09
C LEU A 56 -23.19 -13.51 57.32
N ALA A 57 -23.09 -12.18 57.10
CA ALA A 57 -23.58 -11.14 58.02
C ALA A 57 -23.76 -9.77 57.31
N VAL A 58 -24.81 -9.05 57.71
CA VAL A 58 -25.51 -7.87 57.12
C VAL A 58 -24.83 -6.52 57.51
N PRO A 59 -25.10 -5.37 56.83
CA PRO A 59 -24.11 -4.35 56.46
C PRO A 59 -24.12 -3.08 57.32
N PRO A 60 -23.17 -2.14 57.09
CA PRO A 60 -23.39 -0.73 57.38
C PRO A 60 -23.36 0.16 56.10
N THR A 61 -24.44 0.92 55.94
CA THR A 61 -24.59 2.28 55.39
C THR A 61 -23.82 2.72 54.13
N PRO A 62 -24.52 3.21 53.07
CA PRO A 62 -23.88 3.71 51.87
C PRO A 62 -23.23 5.08 52.11
N ARG A 63 -21.92 5.18 51.87
CA ARG A 63 -21.22 6.45 51.73
C ARG A 63 -21.38 6.94 50.29
N THR A 64 -22.01 8.09 50.12
CA THR A 64 -22.12 8.83 48.86
C THR A 64 -20.74 9.10 48.28
N GLY A 65 -20.27 8.23 47.37
CA GLY A 65 -19.15 8.47 46.47
C GLY A 65 -19.68 9.16 45.22
N GLY A 66 -19.22 10.37 44.95
CA GLY A 66 -19.54 11.10 43.73
C GLY A 66 -19.10 10.34 42.47
N PRO A 67 -19.70 10.62 41.31
CA PRO A 67 -19.37 9.92 40.08
C PRO A 67 -17.91 10.20 39.68
N ILE A 68 -17.10 9.14 39.58
CA ILE A 68 -15.84 9.17 38.85
C ILE A 68 -16.22 9.33 37.38
N SER A 69 -16.12 10.57 36.87
CA SER A 69 -16.20 10.84 35.45
C SER A 69 -14.93 10.31 34.80
N VAL A 70 -14.96 9.05 34.35
CA VAL A 70 -13.94 8.52 33.44
C VAL A 70 -14.20 9.19 32.09
N ARG A 71 -13.51 10.29 31.84
CA ARG A 71 -13.48 10.93 30.52
C ARG A 71 -12.88 9.91 29.53
N PRO A 72 -13.60 9.50 28.47
CA PRO A 72 -13.00 8.69 27.41
C PRO A 72 -11.85 9.47 26.79
N ALA A 73 -10.70 8.81 26.59
CA ALA A 73 -9.60 9.40 25.85
C ALA A 73 -10.07 9.72 24.42
N PRO A 74 -9.74 10.90 23.88
CA PRO A 74 -10.09 11.23 22.50
C PRO A 74 -9.39 10.26 21.53
N PRO A 75 -10.04 9.84 20.44
CA PRO A 75 -9.42 8.99 19.45
C PRO A 75 -8.48 9.82 18.56
N GLY A 76 -7.28 9.28 18.28
CA GLY A 76 -6.48 9.71 17.12
C GLY A 76 -5.13 10.37 17.39
N GLU A 77 -4.32 9.86 18.32
CA GLU A 77 -2.89 10.17 18.31
C GLU A 77 -2.09 8.85 18.28
N PRO A 78 -1.14 8.69 17.34
CA PRO A 78 -0.20 7.57 17.36
C PRO A 78 0.45 7.48 18.75
N PRO A 79 0.64 6.28 19.31
CA PRO A 79 1.27 6.14 20.62
C PRO A 79 2.60 6.88 20.62
N ALA A 80 2.77 7.79 21.60
CA ALA A 80 3.99 8.54 21.76
C ALA A 80 5.19 7.57 21.71
N PRO A 81 6.19 7.82 20.86
CA PRO A 81 7.36 6.96 20.79
C PRO A 81 7.95 6.81 22.20
N PRO A 82 8.34 5.60 22.65
CA PRO A 82 8.96 5.43 23.96
C PRO A 82 10.11 6.44 24.10
N ASP A 83 10.30 7.01 25.30
CA ASP A 83 11.14 8.19 25.58
C ASP A 83 12.59 8.18 25.05
N ARG A 84 13.06 7.04 24.50
CA ARG A 84 14.38 6.82 23.91
C ARG A 84 14.37 6.39 22.43
N SER A 85 13.24 6.45 21.75
CA SER A 85 13.16 6.15 20.31
C SER A 85 13.38 7.42 19.47
N GLY A 86 14.01 7.25 18.32
CA GLY A 86 13.99 8.23 17.24
C GLY A 86 12.76 8.03 16.36
N THR A 87 12.59 8.95 15.40
CA THR A 87 11.50 8.95 14.44
C THR A 87 12.07 8.89 13.03
N VAL A 88 11.61 7.92 12.24
CA VAL A 88 11.89 7.86 10.80
C VAL A 88 10.61 8.21 10.06
N ILE A 89 10.70 9.13 9.11
CA ILE A 89 9.60 9.48 8.21
C ILE A 89 10.04 9.13 6.79
N LEU A 90 9.46 8.08 6.21
CA LEU A 90 9.64 7.75 4.80
C LEU A 90 8.64 8.54 3.97
N ARG A 91 9.12 9.13 2.87
CA ARG A 91 8.32 9.95 1.95
C ARG A 91 8.37 9.41 0.54
N THR A 92 7.20 9.33 -0.10
CA THR A 92 7.04 8.91 -1.49
C THR A 92 6.56 10.08 -2.33
N VAL A 93 7.39 10.49 -3.29
CA VAL A 93 7.11 11.66 -4.15
C VAL A 93 7.55 11.43 -5.58
N THR A 94 7.02 12.18 -6.53
CA THR A 94 7.57 12.23 -7.89
C THR A 94 8.80 13.13 -7.98
N LEU A 95 9.48 13.13 -9.13
CA LEU A 95 10.60 14.03 -9.39
C LEU A 95 10.19 15.51 -9.31
N SER A 96 8.94 15.85 -9.65
CA SER A 96 8.37 17.18 -9.46
C SER A 96 7.91 17.49 -8.02
N GLY A 97 8.02 16.54 -7.09
CA GLY A 97 7.67 16.71 -5.67
C GLY A 97 6.20 16.45 -5.32
N ILE A 98 5.41 15.85 -6.21
CA ILE A 98 4.01 15.49 -5.93
C ILE A 98 3.99 14.22 -5.08
N ALA A 99 3.21 14.20 -4.00
CA ALA A 99 3.08 13.02 -3.14
C ALA A 99 2.47 11.84 -3.90
N VAL A 100 3.04 10.65 -3.70
CA VAL A 100 2.47 9.39 -4.20
C VAL A 100 1.89 8.65 -3.00
N PRO A 101 0.56 8.63 -2.81
CA PRO A 101 -0.05 8.10 -1.61
C PRO A 101 -0.15 6.56 -1.65
N TYR A 102 -0.43 5.98 -0.49
CA TYR A 102 -0.74 4.55 -0.31
C TYR A 102 0.31 3.57 -0.87
N VAL A 103 1.59 3.95 -0.81
CA VAL A 103 2.72 3.11 -1.20
C VAL A 103 3.13 2.22 -0.03
N PRO A 104 3.16 0.88 -0.20
CA PRO A 104 3.78 0.00 0.78
C PRO A 104 5.29 0.28 0.89
N VAL A 105 5.77 0.48 2.11
CA VAL A 105 7.17 0.81 2.42
C VAL A 105 7.72 -0.09 3.51
N ASP A 106 9.02 -0.31 3.47
CA ASP A 106 9.72 -1.10 4.48
C ASP A 106 10.93 -0.37 5.06
N LEU A 107 11.15 -0.57 6.36
CA LEU A 107 12.29 -0.08 7.12
C LEU A 107 12.98 -1.27 7.79
N ARG A 108 14.29 -1.40 7.60
CA ARG A 108 15.08 -2.56 8.01
C ARG A 108 16.25 -2.11 8.85
N LEU A 109 16.27 -2.47 10.13
CA LEU A 109 17.42 -2.28 11.00
C LEU A 109 18.49 -3.32 10.66
N VAL A 110 19.72 -2.86 10.42
CA VAL A 110 20.87 -3.71 10.13
C VAL A 110 21.91 -3.60 11.23
N ARG A 111 22.61 -4.70 11.52
CA ARG A 111 23.69 -4.74 12.53
C ARG A 111 24.77 -5.76 12.17
N PRO A 112 26.03 -5.58 12.62
CA PRO A 112 26.55 -4.42 13.34
C PRO A 112 26.70 -3.21 12.42
N CYS A 113 26.58 -1.99 12.98
CA CYS A 113 26.88 -0.75 12.26
C CYS A 113 27.17 0.38 13.25
N ASP A 114 27.87 1.42 12.78
CA ASP A 114 28.04 2.69 13.49
C ASP A 114 27.20 3.79 12.81
N PRO A 115 26.10 4.26 13.44
CA PRO A 115 25.26 5.31 12.87
C PRO A 115 26.00 6.62 12.62
N ALA A 116 26.98 6.98 13.44
CA ALA A 116 27.74 8.21 13.28
C ALA A 116 28.70 8.15 12.06
N GLY A 117 29.10 6.93 11.69
CA GLY A 117 29.92 6.68 10.50
C GLY A 117 29.18 6.87 9.17
N HIS A 118 27.84 6.95 9.19
CA HIS A 118 27.00 7.14 8.00
C HIS A 118 27.27 6.14 6.87
N ASP A 119 27.70 4.94 7.23
CA ASP A 119 27.99 3.86 6.30
C ASP A 119 27.41 2.53 6.80
N ILE A 120 27.04 1.68 5.84
CA ILE A 120 26.57 0.32 6.10
C ILE A 120 27.36 -0.59 5.17
N ALA A 121 28.28 -1.34 5.76
CA ALA A 121 29.08 -2.33 5.04
C ALA A 121 28.20 -3.29 4.22
N GLU A 122 28.67 -3.65 3.04
CA GLU A 122 27.99 -4.62 2.19
C GLU A 122 27.81 -5.95 2.93
N GLY A 123 26.64 -6.59 2.78
CA GLY A 123 26.32 -7.85 3.44
C GLY A 123 25.96 -7.74 4.93
N THR A 124 25.87 -6.53 5.50
CA THR A 124 25.40 -6.35 6.89
C THR A 124 23.99 -6.93 7.06
N PRO A 125 23.77 -7.89 7.98
CA PRO A 125 22.49 -8.58 8.08
C PRO A 125 21.40 -7.69 8.68
N GLU A 126 20.18 -7.90 8.19
CA GLU A 126 18.95 -7.39 8.78
C GLU A 126 18.67 -8.12 10.10
N VAL A 127 18.33 -7.36 11.15
CA VAL A 127 17.96 -7.90 12.47
C VAL A 127 16.52 -7.61 12.86
N ARG A 128 15.87 -6.65 12.19
CA ARG A 128 14.46 -6.29 12.41
C ARG A 128 13.91 -5.53 11.21
N ARG A 129 12.63 -5.77 10.91
CA ARG A 129 11.86 -5.08 9.86
C ARG A 129 10.61 -4.45 10.43
N TRP A 130 10.22 -3.33 9.84
CA TRP A 130 8.91 -2.72 9.96
C TRP A 130 8.36 -2.51 8.55
N ASP A 131 7.09 -2.84 8.37
CA ASP A 131 6.34 -2.58 7.14
C ASP A 131 5.22 -1.58 7.46
N ALA A 132 4.97 -0.66 6.54
CA ALA A 132 3.87 0.31 6.63
C ALA A 132 3.35 0.66 5.23
N THR A 133 2.28 1.43 5.17
CA THR A 133 1.77 2.02 3.93
C THR A 133 1.72 3.52 4.14
N THR A 134 2.20 4.29 3.16
CA THR A 134 2.17 5.75 3.26
C THR A 134 0.74 6.28 3.27
N ASP A 135 0.52 7.40 3.94
CA ASP A 135 -0.76 8.08 3.98
C ASP A 135 -1.07 8.84 2.66
N ALA A 136 -2.16 9.63 2.66
CA ALA A 136 -2.56 10.49 1.56
C ALA A 136 -1.52 11.57 1.21
N ASN A 137 -0.60 11.89 2.13
CA ASN A 137 0.51 12.83 1.92
C ASN A 137 1.79 12.11 1.45
N GLY A 138 1.73 10.81 1.18
CA GLY A 138 2.89 10.01 0.82
C GLY A 138 3.88 9.83 1.98
N GLN A 139 3.41 9.79 3.24
CA GLN A 139 4.27 9.64 4.42
C GLN A 139 3.98 8.38 5.23
N ALA A 140 5.04 7.72 5.71
CA ALA A 140 4.96 6.66 6.72
C ALA A 140 5.89 6.98 7.89
N VAL A 141 5.38 6.90 9.12
CA VAL A 141 6.09 7.29 10.35
C VAL A 141 6.41 6.08 11.19
N PHE A 142 7.67 5.94 11.60
CA PHE A 142 8.17 4.83 12.42
C PHE A 142 8.84 5.35 13.69
N ALA A 143 8.52 4.72 14.83
CA ALA A 143 9.28 4.87 16.07
C ALA A 143 10.35 3.77 16.16
N VAL A 144 11.62 4.15 16.16
CA VAL A 144 12.75 3.20 16.03
C VAL A 144 13.87 3.47 17.04
N PRO A 145 14.71 2.49 17.39
CA PRO A 145 15.92 2.75 18.16
C PRO A 145 16.96 3.53 17.35
N THR A 146 17.97 4.07 18.02
CA THR A 146 19.25 4.47 17.39
C THR A 146 19.84 3.29 16.62
N GLY A 147 20.31 3.54 15.40
CA GLY A 147 20.82 2.49 14.50
C GLY A 147 20.93 2.93 13.05
N CYS A 148 21.40 2.03 12.21
CA CYS A 148 21.45 2.20 10.76
C CYS A 148 20.34 1.38 10.11
N PHE A 149 19.71 1.97 9.12
CA PHE A 149 18.55 1.39 8.48
C PHE A 149 18.75 1.35 6.98
N ARG A 150 18.27 0.27 6.37
CA ARG A 150 17.94 0.22 4.94
C ARG A 150 16.44 0.46 4.80
N PHE A 151 16.01 1.09 3.73
CA PHE A 151 14.58 1.27 3.47
C PHE A 151 14.27 1.09 1.99
N GLY A 152 13.00 0.85 1.70
CA GLY A 152 12.52 0.58 0.36
C GLY A 152 11.00 0.72 0.27
N MET A 153 10.49 0.32 -0.90
CA MET A 153 9.07 0.26 -1.18
C MET A 153 8.75 -0.90 -2.11
N ASP A 154 7.48 -1.31 -2.06
CA ASP A 154 6.84 -2.07 -3.12
C ASP A 154 6.00 -1.09 -3.96
N PRO A 155 6.45 -0.70 -5.17
CA PRO A 155 5.77 0.28 -5.99
C PRO A 155 4.34 -0.16 -6.32
N PRO A 156 3.31 0.68 -6.09
CA PRO A 156 1.96 0.35 -6.53
C PRO A 156 1.90 0.13 -8.04
N ALA A 157 0.99 -0.74 -8.48
CA ALA A 157 0.80 -1.00 -9.90
C ALA A 157 0.52 0.29 -10.68
N GLY A 158 1.13 0.43 -11.85
CA GLY A 158 1.00 1.62 -12.71
C GLY A 158 1.90 2.80 -12.31
N THR A 159 2.67 2.68 -11.21
CA THR A 159 3.71 3.66 -10.87
C THR A 159 5.06 3.29 -11.49
N ASN A 160 5.94 4.28 -11.67
CA ASN A 160 7.28 4.08 -12.24
C ASN A 160 8.35 4.59 -11.26
N PRO A 161 8.93 3.74 -10.40
CA PRO A 161 9.91 4.16 -9.41
C PRO A 161 11.24 4.58 -10.06
N VAL A 162 11.95 5.53 -9.45
CA VAL A 162 13.31 5.88 -9.88
C VAL A 162 14.27 4.78 -9.39
N PRO A 163 15.15 4.23 -10.24
CA PRO A 163 16.07 3.17 -9.85
C PRO A 163 17.27 3.73 -9.05
N GLU A 164 17.05 3.97 -7.76
CA GLU A 164 18.02 4.64 -6.87
C GLU A 164 18.89 3.69 -6.05
N GLY A 165 18.71 2.38 -6.27
CA GLY A 165 19.45 1.35 -5.57
C GLY A 165 19.03 1.24 -4.11
N LEU A 166 19.99 0.88 -3.25
CA LEU A 166 19.72 0.51 -1.87
C LEU A 166 19.81 1.74 -0.96
N HIS A 167 18.65 2.24 -0.52
CA HIS A 167 18.59 3.41 0.36
C HIS A 167 19.04 3.11 1.79
N SER A 168 19.65 4.10 2.44
CA SER A 168 20.05 4.05 3.84
C SER A 168 19.72 5.34 4.59
N LEU A 169 19.46 5.21 5.88
CA LEU A 169 19.33 6.32 6.82
C LEU A 169 19.88 5.94 8.19
N PHE A 170 20.24 6.93 8.99
CA PHE A 170 20.95 6.75 10.25
C PHE A 170 20.25 7.55 11.36
N VAL A 171 19.90 6.87 12.44
CA VAL A 171 19.41 7.50 13.66
C VAL A 171 20.54 7.43 14.66
N GLU A 172 21.22 8.54 14.90
CA GLU A 172 22.41 8.68 15.75
C GLU A 172 22.06 8.88 17.23
N SER A 173 20.90 9.47 17.51
CA SER A 173 20.50 9.80 18.87
C SER A 173 19.01 9.53 19.13
N PRO A 174 18.63 9.22 20.38
CA PRO A 174 17.22 9.16 20.77
C PRO A 174 16.49 10.46 20.44
N ARG A 175 15.21 10.37 20.06
CA ARG A 175 14.35 11.50 19.70
C ARG A 175 14.77 12.29 18.45
N GLN A 176 15.78 11.82 17.72
CA GLN A 176 16.12 12.37 16.41
C GLN A 176 15.04 12.01 15.39
N THR A 177 14.61 12.99 14.60
CA THR A 177 13.77 12.76 13.43
C THR A 177 14.63 12.77 12.17
N VAL A 178 14.53 11.71 11.38
CA VAL A 178 15.23 11.59 10.10
C VAL A 178 14.25 11.24 8.98
N TYR A 179 14.56 11.69 7.77
CA TYR A 179 13.71 11.54 6.61
C TYR A 179 14.36 10.61 5.58
N GLY A 180 13.60 9.62 5.11
CA GLY A 180 13.94 8.83 3.93
C GLY A 180 13.09 9.27 2.74
N LEU A 181 13.68 9.34 1.56
CA LEU A 181 12.99 9.72 0.33
C LEU A 181 13.01 8.57 -0.66
N LEU A 182 11.85 8.27 -1.23
CA LEU A 182 11.62 7.29 -2.29
C LEU A 182 10.94 8.01 -3.44
N ARG A 183 11.53 7.95 -4.64
CA ARG A 183 11.09 8.76 -5.77
C ARG A 183 10.44 7.96 -6.89
N PHE A 184 9.50 8.61 -7.58
CA PHE A 184 8.84 8.13 -8.79
C PHE A 184 9.12 9.08 -9.96
N GLN A 185 9.14 8.55 -11.18
CA GLN A 185 9.23 9.35 -12.41
C GLN A 185 7.95 10.17 -12.61
N ASP A 186 8.08 11.30 -13.30
CA ASP A 186 6.94 12.09 -13.77
C ASP A 186 6.37 11.53 -15.10
N PRO A 187 5.09 11.82 -15.43
CA PRO A 187 4.12 12.53 -14.61
C PRO A 187 3.61 11.65 -13.44
N ALA A 188 3.39 12.30 -12.30
CA ALA A 188 2.61 11.68 -11.24
C ALA A 188 1.23 11.28 -11.77
N PRO A 189 0.67 10.11 -11.41
CA PRO A 189 -0.77 9.96 -11.40
C PRO A 189 -1.34 11.12 -10.57
N ASP A 190 -2.41 11.76 -11.04
CA ASP A 190 -3.17 12.68 -10.19
C ASP A 190 -3.51 11.91 -8.89
N PRO A 191 -3.14 12.40 -7.69
CA PRO A 191 -3.30 11.65 -6.45
C PRO A 191 -4.72 11.13 -6.21
N VAL A 192 -5.74 11.86 -6.69
CA VAL A 192 -7.14 11.45 -6.58
C VAL A 192 -7.46 10.32 -7.57
N CYS A 193 -6.92 10.39 -8.79
CA CYS A 193 -7.10 9.37 -9.83
C CYS A 193 -6.09 8.21 -9.77
N ALA A 194 -5.18 8.21 -8.80
CA ALA A 194 -4.17 7.19 -8.67
C ALA A 194 -4.83 5.84 -8.36
N PRO A 195 -4.50 4.74 -9.08
CA PRO A 195 -5.15 3.44 -8.89
C PRO A 195 -5.16 2.98 -7.43
N GLN A 196 -4.06 3.17 -6.71
CA GLN A 196 -3.93 2.80 -5.30
C GLN A 196 -4.82 3.61 -4.36
N THR A 197 -5.09 4.89 -4.67
CA THR A 197 -6.06 5.71 -3.91
C THR A 197 -7.46 5.15 -4.09
N ILE A 198 -7.88 4.90 -5.34
CA ILE A 198 -9.19 4.33 -5.63
C ILE A 198 -9.34 2.96 -4.98
N VAL A 199 -8.34 2.08 -5.10
CA VAL A 199 -8.36 0.74 -4.49
C VAL A 199 -8.47 0.81 -2.96
N HIS A 200 -7.73 1.72 -2.32
CA HIS A 200 -7.77 1.93 -0.88
C HIS A 200 -9.18 2.32 -0.42
N ASP A 201 -9.76 3.36 -1.03
CA ASP A 201 -11.08 3.88 -0.67
C ASP A 201 -12.20 2.86 -0.91
N LEU A 202 -12.11 2.10 -2.01
CA LEU A 202 -13.09 1.06 -2.32
C LEU A 202 -13.08 -0.11 -1.31
N GLY A 203 -12.00 -0.28 -0.54
CA GLY A 203 -11.87 -1.37 0.42
C GLY A 203 -12.08 -2.75 -0.20
N VAL A 204 -11.63 -2.97 -1.44
CA VAL A 204 -11.81 -4.24 -2.15
C VAL A 204 -11.06 -5.38 -1.44
N GLY A 205 -11.66 -6.57 -1.42
CA GLY A 205 -11.01 -7.79 -0.89
C GLY A 205 -10.30 -8.61 -1.97
N PRO A 206 -9.68 -9.75 -1.58
CA PRO A 206 -9.09 -10.69 -2.52
C PRO A 206 -10.09 -11.20 -3.56
N PRO A 207 -9.68 -11.33 -4.84
CA PRO A 207 -8.31 -11.17 -5.34
C PRO A 207 -7.94 -9.74 -5.76
N LEU A 208 -8.85 -8.77 -5.69
CA LEU A 208 -8.68 -7.43 -6.28
C LEU A 208 -7.69 -6.55 -5.50
N ASP A 209 -7.55 -6.77 -4.18
CA ASP A 209 -6.62 -6.07 -3.30
C ASP A 209 -5.13 -6.25 -3.70
N ARG A 210 -4.81 -7.31 -4.44
CA ARG A 210 -3.45 -7.69 -4.85
C ARG A 210 -3.22 -7.64 -6.35
N ALA A 211 -4.27 -7.41 -7.13
CA ALA A 211 -4.18 -7.40 -8.57
C ALA A 211 -3.81 -6.00 -9.08
N PRO A 212 -2.99 -5.89 -10.15
CA PRO A 212 -2.74 -4.61 -10.80
C PRO A 212 -4.06 -3.96 -11.23
N ALA A 213 -4.28 -2.73 -10.76
CA ALA A 213 -5.44 -1.92 -11.16
C ALA A 213 -5.04 -0.88 -12.21
N THR A 214 -5.95 -0.63 -13.14
CA THR A 214 -5.82 0.42 -14.16
C THR A 214 -6.99 1.37 -14.03
N VAL A 215 -6.71 2.67 -14.09
CA VAL A 215 -7.72 3.73 -14.03
C VAL A 215 -7.75 4.45 -15.37
N GLY A 216 -8.94 4.57 -15.94
CA GLY A 216 -9.21 5.33 -17.16
C GLY A 216 -10.37 6.30 -16.95
N GLU A 217 -10.47 7.29 -17.83
CA GLU A 217 -11.59 8.25 -17.85
C GLU A 217 -11.84 8.93 -16.50
N CYS A 218 -10.75 9.22 -15.77
CA CYS A 218 -10.83 9.89 -14.49
C CYS A 218 -10.86 11.42 -14.67
N ASP A 219 -11.87 12.07 -14.10
CA ASP A 219 -12.00 13.54 -14.06
C ASP A 219 -11.88 14.12 -12.63
N GLY A 220 -11.44 13.30 -11.68
CA GLY A 220 -11.36 13.62 -10.25
C GLY A 220 -12.67 13.39 -9.47
N TYR A 221 -13.79 13.15 -10.14
CA TYR A 221 -15.10 12.85 -9.54
C TYR A 221 -15.66 11.50 -9.97
N TRP A 222 -15.36 11.08 -11.19
CA TRP A 222 -15.74 9.82 -11.78
C TRP A 222 -14.51 9.17 -12.39
N ALA A 223 -14.48 7.84 -12.37
CA ALA A 223 -13.45 7.08 -13.05
C ALA A 223 -13.95 5.69 -13.42
N VAL A 224 -13.25 5.06 -14.37
CA VAL A 224 -13.38 3.64 -14.67
C VAL A 224 -12.15 2.95 -14.14
N ILE A 225 -12.34 1.92 -13.32
CA ILE A 225 -11.26 1.11 -12.77
C ILE A 225 -11.45 -0.35 -13.17
N ALA A 226 -10.37 -1.03 -13.53
CA ALA A 226 -10.36 -2.45 -13.82
C ALA A 226 -9.09 -3.10 -13.27
N TRP A 227 -9.20 -4.37 -12.87
CA TRP A 227 -8.09 -5.16 -12.34
C TRP A 227 -7.69 -6.26 -13.33
N ASP A 228 -6.39 -6.53 -13.42
CA ASP A 228 -5.85 -7.63 -14.20
C ASP A 228 -6.10 -8.99 -13.51
N VAL A 229 -7.34 -9.46 -13.61
CA VAL A 229 -7.81 -10.75 -13.10
C VAL A 229 -8.75 -11.42 -14.12
N PRO A 230 -8.91 -12.76 -14.10
CA PRO A 230 -9.88 -13.42 -14.98
C PRO A 230 -11.32 -12.98 -14.73
N GLY A 231 -12.06 -12.67 -15.80
CA GLY A 231 -13.45 -12.24 -15.76
C GLY A 231 -13.62 -10.71 -15.80
N ASP A 232 -14.86 -10.24 -15.64
CA ASP A 232 -15.16 -8.81 -15.59
C ASP A 232 -14.87 -8.25 -14.19
N SER A 233 -13.76 -7.52 -14.08
CA SER A 233 -13.36 -6.82 -12.85
C SER A 233 -13.68 -5.33 -12.90
N GLN A 234 -14.14 -4.84 -14.05
CA GLN A 234 -14.36 -3.42 -14.29
C GLN A 234 -15.45 -2.88 -13.35
N ARG A 235 -15.25 -1.62 -12.94
CA ARG A 235 -16.23 -0.83 -12.20
C ARG A 235 -16.22 0.61 -12.72
N ILE A 236 -17.37 1.26 -12.61
CA ILE A 236 -17.42 2.73 -12.59
C ILE A 236 -17.49 3.14 -11.13
N VAL A 237 -16.65 4.12 -10.78
CA VAL A 237 -16.53 4.62 -9.42
C VAL A 237 -16.82 6.11 -9.38
N ARG A 238 -17.26 6.58 -8.22
CA ARG A 238 -17.59 7.97 -7.95
C ARG A 238 -16.92 8.43 -6.66
N HIS A 239 -16.26 9.58 -6.73
CA HIS A 239 -15.61 10.24 -5.60
C HIS A 239 -16.60 11.19 -4.90
N GLY A 240 -16.57 11.19 -3.56
CA GLY A 240 -17.35 12.09 -2.71
C GLY A 240 -16.60 12.40 -1.42
N ASP A 241 -17.31 12.92 -0.40
CA ASP A 241 -16.69 13.36 0.86
C ASP A 241 -15.97 12.24 1.63
N GLY A 242 -16.34 10.98 1.38
CA GLY A 242 -15.73 9.79 1.99
C GLY A 242 -14.71 9.06 1.12
N GLY A 243 -14.26 9.66 0.01
CA GLY A 243 -13.39 9.03 -0.98
C GLY A 243 -14.15 8.34 -2.11
N TRP A 244 -13.48 7.44 -2.83
CA TRP A 244 -14.06 6.69 -3.94
C TRP A 244 -15.02 5.59 -3.47
N THR A 245 -16.16 5.50 -4.15
CA THR A 245 -17.16 4.45 -3.94
C THR A 245 -17.51 3.77 -5.26
N THR A 246 -17.91 2.50 -5.21
CA THR A 246 -18.38 1.79 -6.41
C THR A 246 -19.76 2.30 -6.79
N TYR A 247 -19.89 2.84 -8.01
CA TYR A 247 -21.18 3.23 -8.57
C TYR A 247 -21.86 2.04 -9.25
N VAL A 248 -21.15 1.32 -10.12
CA VAL A 248 -21.59 0.06 -10.73
C VAL A 248 -20.44 -0.94 -10.86
N VAL A 249 -20.78 -2.23 -10.79
CA VAL A 249 -19.88 -3.37 -11.11
C VAL A 249 -20.34 -3.97 -12.42
N PHE A 250 -19.42 -4.34 -13.32
CA PHE A 250 -19.79 -4.96 -14.59
C PHE A 250 -20.01 -6.47 -14.46
N PRO A 251 -20.90 -7.05 -15.28
CA PRO A 251 -21.91 -6.36 -16.09
C PRO A 251 -23.03 -5.74 -15.24
N HIS A 252 -23.66 -4.67 -15.71
CA HIS A 252 -24.78 -4.02 -15.03
C HIS A 252 -25.94 -3.64 -15.98
N ASP A 253 -27.09 -3.30 -15.40
CA ASP A 253 -28.32 -2.88 -16.08
C ASP A 253 -28.68 -1.40 -15.85
N ARG A 254 -27.81 -0.64 -15.17
CA ARG A 254 -28.00 0.80 -14.95
C ARG A 254 -28.16 1.58 -16.28
N CYS A 255 -29.22 2.39 -16.33
CA CYS A 255 -29.54 3.28 -17.44
C CYS A 255 -28.63 4.52 -17.48
N TRP A 256 -28.34 5.00 -18.69
CA TRP A 256 -27.60 6.26 -18.87
C TRP A 256 -28.33 7.44 -18.25
N ARG A 257 -29.66 7.55 -18.43
CA ARG A 257 -30.42 8.67 -17.88
C ARG A 257 -30.25 8.81 -16.36
N THR A 258 -30.16 7.68 -15.65
CA THR A 258 -29.94 7.66 -14.21
C THR A 258 -28.51 8.07 -13.85
N ALA A 259 -27.51 7.56 -14.57
CA ALA A 259 -26.12 7.96 -14.37
C ALA A 259 -25.91 9.46 -14.64
N GLU A 260 -26.53 9.99 -15.70
CA GLU A 260 -26.52 11.41 -16.04
C GLU A 260 -27.17 12.25 -14.94
N SER A 261 -28.32 11.84 -14.40
CA SER A 261 -28.94 12.54 -13.26
C SER A 261 -28.10 12.48 -11.98
N ASP A 262 -27.31 11.42 -11.82
CA ASP A 262 -26.38 11.27 -10.70
C ASP A 262 -25.09 12.09 -10.89
N GLY A 263 -24.90 12.70 -12.07
CA GLY A 263 -23.79 13.58 -12.41
C GLY A 263 -22.65 12.92 -13.19
N ALA A 264 -22.87 11.75 -13.81
CA ALA A 264 -21.85 11.08 -14.60
C ALA A 264 -21.49 11.90 -15.86
N PRO A 265 -20.20 12.09 -16.17
CA PRO A 265 -19.77 12.82 -17.35
C PRO A 265 -20.12 12.06 -18.63
N ALA A 266 -20.41 12.79 -19.71
CA ALA A 266 -20.87 12.24 -20.98
C ALA A 266 -19.92 11.20 -21.61
N VAL A 267 -18.61 11.26 -21.29
CA VAL A 267 -17.61 10.28 -21.75
C VAL A 267 -17.95 8.85 -21.30
N LEU A 268 -18.59 8.70 -20.13
CA LEU A 268 -18.97 7.42 -19.58
C LEU A 268 -20.24 6.82 -20.19
N ARG A 269 -20.98 7.57 -21.02
CA ARG A 269 -22.26 7.13 -21.61
C ARG A 269 -22.18 5.77 -22.30
N LYS A 270 -21.04 5.47 -22.93
CA LYS A 270 -20.78 4.21 -23.65
C LYS A 270 -20.84 2.97 -22.76
N TYR A 271 -20.76 3.12 -21.44
CA TYR A 271 -20.82 2.02 -20.48
C TYR A 271 -22.23 1.70 -19.98
N PHE A 272 -23.21 2.57 -20.25
CA PHE A 272 -24.56 2.43 -19.74
C PHE A 272 -25.55 1.97 -20.81
N GLN A 273 -26.65 1.36 -20.36
CA GLN A 273 -27.75 1.01 -21.26
C GLN A 273 -28.45 2.26 -21.77
N ALA A 274 -28.93 2.21 -23.01
CA ALA A 274 -29.77 3.24 -23.62
C ALA A 274 -31.20 3.17 -23.06
N CYS A 275 -31.33 3.61 -21.82
CA CYS A 275 -32.56 3.96 -21.15
C CYS A 275 -32.28 5.22 -20.31
#